data_AF-A0A4R0Q478-F1
#
_entry.id   AF-A0A4R0Q478-F1
#
_cell.length_a   1.000
_cell.length_b   1.000
_cell.length_c   1.000
_cell.angle_alpha   90.00
_cell.angle_beta   90.00
_cell.angle_gamma   90.00
#
_symmetry.space_group_name_H-M   'P 1'
#
loop_
_entity.id
_entity.type
_entity.pdbx_description
1 polymer ?
#
loop_
_entity_poly.entity_id
_entity_poly.type
_entity_poly.pdbx_seq_one_letter_code
_entity_poly.pdbx_strand_id
1 'polypeptide(L)'
;MKNKINIILFAAFFLCGAPYGAYAQVKGDRKAISIAAEIMVDKIRGGLLGQIIGNINGMPHEFKYFEVPGAIESYRPALPDGGITDDDTDFEWVYIYQMQKSRNAFIPYKDINALWTSRINRNIWCANRFARHLMDLGFQPPLTGNITLNPWAEFK
;
A
#
# COMPACT_ATOMS: atom_id res chain seq x y z
N MET A 1 3.88 -9.13 32.60
CA MET A 1 2.78 -8.18 32.34
C MET A 1 2.65 -8.02 30.82
N LYS A 2 1.60 -8.57 30.21
CA LYS A 2 1.39 -8.50 28.75
C LYS A 2 0.58 -7.22 28.44
N ASN A 3 1.21 -6.24 27.81
CA ASN A 3 0.54 -5.00 27.40
C ASN A 3 -0.39 -5.29 26.21
N LYS A 4 -1.70 -5.14 26.41
CA LYS A 4 -2.70 -5.23 25.33
C LYS A 4 -2.77 -3.87 24.63
N ILE A 5 -2.52 -3.85 23.32
CA ILE A 5 -2.69 -2.65 22.48
C ILE A 5 -4.03 -2.79 21.76
N ASN A 6 -4.95 -1.85 21.99
CA ASN A 6 -6.23 -1.78 21.28
C ASN A 6 -6.04 -0.95 20.01
N ILE A 7 -6.19 -1.57 18.84
CA ILE A 7 -6.20 -0.87 17.54
C ILE A 7 -7.64 -0.84 17.02
N ILE A 8 -8.16 0.35 16.73
CA ILE A 8 -9.45 0.55 16.07
C ILE A 8 -9.17 0.72 14.57
N LEU A 9 -9.57 -0.27 13.76
CA LEU A 9 -9.51 -0.18 12.29
C LEU A 9 -10.73 0.57 11.76
N PHE A 10 -10.50 1.68 11.05
CA PHE A 10 -11.51 2.38 10.27
C PHE A 10 -11.51 1.83 8.84
N ALA A 11 -12.58 1.13 8.46
CA ALA A 11 -12.86 0.86 7.06
C ALA A 11 -13.60 2.09 6.48
N ALA A 12 -12.93 2.89 5.67
CA ALA A 12 -13.57 3.99 4.94
C ALA A 12 -14.08 3.47 3.59
N PHE A 13 -15.40 3.26 3.51
CA PHE A 13 -16.09 3.08 2.22
C PHE A 13 -16.33 4.46 1.60
N PHE A 14 -15.67 4.77 0.50
CA PHE A 14 -16.01 5.90 -0.36
C PHE A 14 -17.14 5.48 -1.29
N LEU A 15 -18.34 6.03 -1.07
CA LEU A 15 -19.42 6.03 -2.05
C LEU A 15 -19.77 7.49 -2.37
N CYS A 16 -19.58 7.84 -3.63
CA CYS A 16 -19.98 9.12 -4.22
C CYS A 16 -21.50 9.32 -4.13
N GLY A 17 -21.90 10.54 -3.73
CA GLY A 17 -23.10 11.21 -4.23
C GLY A 17 -24.45 10.81 -3.64
N ALA A 18 -24.86 11.43 -2.53
CA ALA A 18 -26.25 11.71 -2.19
C ALA A 18 -26.31 12.83 -1.12
N PRO A 19 -27.37 13.66 -1.10
CA PRO A 19 -27.38 14.96 -0.45
C PRO A 19 -27.41 14.87 1.08
N TYR A 20 -27.00 15.96 1.72
CA TYR A 20 -27.06 16.19 3.17
C TYR A 20 -28.46 15.90 3.75
N GLY A 21 -28.68 14.66 4.19
CA GLY A 21 -29.92 14.24 4.81
C GLY A 21 -29.92 12.73 5.03
N ALA A 22 -29.89 12.32 6.30
CA ALA A 22 -29.94 10.94 6.77
C ALA A 22 -28.66 10.09 6.60
N TYR A 23 -27.58 10.45 7.30
CA TYR A 23 -26.71 9.42 7.86
C TYR A 23 -27.47 8.71 8.98
N ALA A 24 -28.25 7.69 8.63
CA ALA A 24 -28.66 6.71 9.61
C ALA A 24 -27.39 6.09 10.19
N GLN A 25 -27.10 6.34 11.47
CA GLN A 25 -26.10 5.57 12.17
C GLN A 25 -26.53 4.11 12.11
N VAL A 26 -25.80 3.31 11.31
CA VAL A 26 -25.86 1.85 11.43
C VAL A 26 -25.33 1.53 12.83
N LYS A 27 -26.25 1.39 13.79
CA LYS A 27 -26.01 0.76 15.10
C LYS A 27 -25.79 -0.74 14.87
N GLY A 28 -24.69 -1.08 14.21
CA GLY A 28 -24.12 -2.41 14.34
C GLY A 28 -23.39 -2.45 15.67
N ASP A 29 -23.71 -3.43 16.53
CA ASP A 29 -22.89 -3.74 17.70
C ASP A 29 -21.46 -4.00 17.21
N ARG A 30 -20.58 -3.01 17.41
CA ARG A 30 -19.18 -3.14 17.04
C ARG A 30 -18.54 -4.14 17.99
N LYS A 31 -18.55 -5.41 17.60
CA LYS A 31 -17.87 -6.46 18.34
C LYS A 31 -16.37 -6.20 18.26
N ALA A 32 -15.81 -5.70 19.35
CA ALA A 32 -14.36 -5.54 19.48
C ALA A 32 -13.71 -6.93 19.47
N ILE A 33 -12.81 -7.15 18.52
CA ILE A 33 -12.00 -8.37 18.44
C ILE A 33 -10.71 -8.11 19.19
N SER A 34 -10.36 -8.98 20.14
CA SER A 34 -9.07 -8.96 20.82
C SER A 34 -8.16 -10.00 20.20
N ILE A 35 -6.92 -9.60 19.89
CA ILE A 35 -5.86 -10.48 19.41
C ILE A 35 -4.66 -10.36 20.35
N ALA A 36 -3.94 -11.46 20.56
CA ALA A 36 -2.71 -11.42 21.34
C ALA A 36 -1.65 -10.62 20.56
N ALA A 37 -0.87 -9.79 21.26
CA ALA A 37 0.11 -8.90 20.62
C ALA A 37 1.16 -9.69 19.83
N GLU A 38 1.58 -10.85 20.35
CA GLU A 38 2.48 -11.78 19.68
C GLU A 38 1.92 -12.27 18.33
N ILE A 39 0.62 -12.56 18.25
CA ILE A 39 -0.03 -12.98 17.01
C ILE A 39 -0.18 -11.81 16.04
N MET A 40 -0.47 -10.60 16.55
CA MET A 40 -0.51 -9.40 15.70
C MET A 40 0.85 -9.12 15.06
N VAL A 41 1.93 -9.20 15.85
CA VAL A 41 3.31 -8.99 15.36
C VAL A 41 3.69 -10.05 14.33
N ASP A 42 3.36 -11.32 14.59
CA ASP A 42 3.58 -12.42 13.65
C ASP A 42 2.87 -12.17 12.31
N LYS A 43 1.60 -11.77 12.34
CA LYS A 43 0.84 -11.44 11.11
C LYS A 43 1.40 -10.26 10.34
N ILE A 44 1.83 -9.19 11.02
CA ILE A 44 2.47 -8.03 10.35
C ILE A 44 3.76 -8.48 9.67
N ARG A 45 4.62 -9.23 10.38
CA ARG A 45 5.88 -9.73 9.83
C ARG A 45 5.66 -10.67 8.65
N GLY A 46 4.71 -11.59 8.77
CA GLY A 46 4.33 -12.49 7.69
C GLY A 46 3.79 -11.76 6.47
N GLY A 47 3.00 -10.69 6.66
CA GLY A 47 2.50 -9.85 5.57
C GLY A 47 3.64 -9.14 4.81
N LEU A 48 4.54 -8.48 5.54
CA LEU A 48 5.69 -7.77 4.94
C LEU A 48 6.64 -8.73 4.21
N LEU A 49 6.95 -9.88 4.81
CA LEU A 49 7.79 -10.89 4.16
C LEU A 49 7.08 -11.51 2.95
N GLY A 50 5.78 -11.81 3.09
CA GLY A 50 4.95 -12.41 2.05
C GLY A 50 4.84 -11.53 0.82
N GLN A 51 4.75 -10.21 0.97
CA GLN A 51 4.78 -9.28 -0.16
C GLN A 51 6.09 -9.40 -0.96
N ILE A 52 7.25 -9.33 -0.29
CA ILE A 52 8.55 -9.40 -0.98
C ILE A 52 8.72 -10.72 -1.72
N ILE A 53 8.32 -11.82 -1.08
CA ILE A 53 8.32 -13.15 -1.70
C ILE A 53 7.36 -13.18 -2.89
N GLY A 54 6.15 -12.63 -2.74
CA GLY A 54 5.15 -12.54 -3.78
C GLY A 54 5.67 -11.81 -5.01
N ASN A 55 6.24 -10.62 -4.83
CA ASN A 55 6.77 -9.79 -5.90
C ASN A 55 7.90 -10.52 -6.64
N ILE A 56 8.87 -11.09 -5.93
CA ILE A 56 10.01 -11.78 -6.57
C ILE A 56 9.60 -13.03 -7.35
N ASN A 57 8.59 -13.74 -6.86
CA ASN A 57 8.05 -14.88 -7.59
C ASN A 57 7.09 -14.45 -8.71
N GLY A 58 6.44 -13.29 -8.62
CA GLY A 58 5.53 -12.75 -9.63
C GLY A 58 6.23 -12.05 -10.79
N MET A 59 7.34 -11.35 -10.55
CA MET A 59 8.10 -10.58 -11.55
C MET A 59 8.44 -11.40 -12.82
N PRO A 60 8.91 -12.66 -12.75
CA PRO A 60 9.16 -13.47 -13.94
C PRO A 60 7.91 -13.80 -14.76
N HIS A 61 6.72 -13.54 -14.26
CA HIS A 61 5.43 -13.90 -14.85
C HIS A 61 4.60 -12.67 -15.29
N GLU A 62 5.06 -11.47 -14.98
CA GLU A 62 4.41 -10.21 -15.32
C GLU A 62 4.21 -10.09 -16.85
N PHE A 63 2.97 -9.78 -17.28
CA PHE A 63 2.56 -9.66 -18.69
C PHE A 63 2.84 -10.88 -19.59
N LYS A 64 2.86 -12.12 -19.06
CA LYS A 64 3.12 -13.33 -19.87
C LYS A 64 1.92 -14.21 -20.17
N TYR A 65 0.87 -14.15 -19.34
CA TYR A 65 -0.22 -15.12 -19.34
C TYR A 65 -1.57 -14.43 -19.55
N PHE A 66 -1.92 -14.11 -20.80
CA PHE A 66 -3.18 -13.44 -21.13
C PHE A 66 -4.31 -14.41 -21.44
N GLU A 67 -4.01 -15.47 -22.20
CA GLU A 67 -5.02 -16.42 -22.69
C GLU A 67 -5.05 -17.73 -21.90
N VAL A 68 -3.89 -18.13 -21.36
CA VAL A 68 -3.74 -19.39 -20.62
C VAL A 68 -2.96 -19.15 -19.33
N PRO A 69 -3.37 -19.76 -18.20
CA PRO A 69 -2.63 -19.67 -16.95
C PRO A 69 -1.20 -20.18 -17.09
N GLY A 70 -0.26 -19.51 -16.43
CA GLY A 70 1.13 -19.94 -16.37
C GLY A 70 1.31 -21.24 -15.59
N ALA A 71 2.19 -22.12 -16.07
CA ALA A 71 2.69 -23.25 -15.31
C ALA A 71 3.82 -22.78 -14.39
N ILE A 72 3.56 -22.70 -13.09
CA ILE A 72 4.58 -22.34 -12.10
C ILE A 72 5.34 -23.61 -11.71
N GLU A 73 6.57 -23.74 -12.19
CA GLU A 73 7.41 -24.93 -11.95
C GLU A 73 8.43 -24.74 -10.82
N SER A 74 8.73 -23.50 -10.47
CA SER A 74 9.75 -23.17 -9.47
C SER A 74 9.30 -22.05 -8.55
N TYR A 75 9.82 -22.07 -7.32
CA TYR A 75 9.55 -21.08 -6.29
C TYR A 75 10.87 -20.63 -5.67
N ARG A 76 10.99 -19.34 -5.40
CA ARG A 76 12.14 -18.71 -4.72
C ARG A 76 11.75 -18.46 -3.25
N PRO A 77 12.13 -19.36 -2.32
CA PRO A 77 11.73 -19.27 -0.91
C PRO A 77 12.55 -18.28 -0.09
N ALA A 78 13.67 -17.79 -0.65
CA ALA A 78 14.65 -17.00 0.06
C ALA A 78 15.22 -15.90 -0.82
N LEU A 79 15.81 -14.92 -0.14
CA LEU A 79 16.42 -13.72 -0.72
C LEU A 79 17.92 -13.75 -0.43
N PRO A 80 18.68 -14.69 -1.04
CA PRO A 80 20.09 -14.85 -0.73
C PRO A 80 20.89 -13.56 -0.98
N ASP A 81 20.48 -12.76 -1.98
CA ASP A 81 21.09 -11.49 -2.36
C ASP A 81 20.29 -10.26 -1.85
N GLY A 82 19.33 -10.48 -0.94
CA GLY A 82 18.35 -9.47 -0.53
C GLY A 82 17.14 -9.38 -1.47
N GLY A 83 16.12 -8.63 -1.04
CA GLY A 83 14.94 -8.40 -1.87
C GLY A 83 15.28 -7.48 -3.03
N ILE A 84 15.03 -7.93 -4.26
CA ILE A 84 14.99 -7.06 -5.43
C ILE A 84 13.62 -6.41 -5.43
N THR A 85 13.58 -5.09 -5.58
CA THR A 85 12.34 -4.33 -5.57
C THR A 85 11.84 -4.08 -6.98
N ASP A 86 10.54 -4.24 -7.14
CA ASP A 86 9.69 -3.53 -8.09
C ASP A 86 9.14 -2.26 -7.41
N ASP A 87 8.32 -1.48 -8.12
CA ASP A 87 7.76 -0.28 -7.51
C ASP A 87 6.83 -0.59 -6.34
N ASP A 88 6.09 -1.69 -6.37
CA ASP A 88 5.25 -2.15 -5.26
C ASP A 88 6.01 -2.16 -3.93
N THR A 89 7.21 -2.77 -3.91
CA THR A 89 8.00 -2.84 -2.68
C THR A 89 8.72 -1.52 -2.36
N ASP A 90 9.19 -0.79 -3.38
CA ASP A 90 9.91 0.48 -3.21
C ASP A 90 9.03 1.55 -2.55
N PHE A 91 7.75 1.64 -2.95
CA PHE A 91 6.80 2.55 -2.32
C PHE A 91 6.54 2.17 -0.86
N GLU A 92 6.23 0.90 -0.58
CA GLU A 92 5.88 0.45 0.77
C GLU A 92 7.01 0.66 1.78
N TRP A 93 8.26 0.33 1.42
CA TRP A 93 9.39 0.53 2.32
C TRP A 93 9.63 1.99 2.71
N VAL A 94 9.39 2.92 1.79
CA VAL A 94 9.49 4.37 2.09
C VAL A 94 8.48 4.76 3.17
N TYR A 95 7.26 4.23 3.10
CA TYR A 95 6.23 4.49 4.11
C TYR A 95 6.55 3.81 5.44
N ILE A 96 6.88 2.51 5.45
CA ILE A 96 7.20 1.77 6.68
C ILE A 96 8.35 2.43 7.43
N TYR A 97 9.43 2.77 6.70
CA TYR A 97 10.58 3.45 7.31
C TYR A 97 10.18 4.79 7.92
N GLN A 98 9.37 5.59 7.21
CA GLN A 98 8.91 6.87 7.72
C GLN A 98 7.96 6.71 8.92
N MET A 99 7.07 5.72 8.91
CA MET A 99 6.18 5.42 10.03
C MET A 99 6.98 5.05 11.28
N GLN A 100 8.00 4.20 11.12
CA GLN A 100 8.90 3.83 12.21
C GLN A 100 9.68 5.04 12.72
N LYS A 101 10.28 5.84 11.82
CA LYS A 101 11.09 7.01 12.15
C LYS A 101 10.29 8.08 12.89
N SER A 102 9.08 8.36 12.42
CA SER A 102 8.20 9.38 13.00
C SER A 102 7.37 8.87 14.18
N ARG A 103 7.36 7.56 14.43
CA ARG A 103 6.47 6.90 15.41
C ARG A 103 4.98 7.22 15.15
N ASN A 104 4.63 7.40 13.88
CA ASN A 104 3.28 7.75 13.45
C ASN A 104 2.84 6.81 12.32
N ALA A 105 1.72 6.13 12.51
CA ALA A 105 1.17 5.23 11.51
C ALA A 105 0.54 5.98 10.32
N PHE A 106 0.19 7.26 10.48
CA PHE A 106 -0.48 8.04 9.45
C PHE A 106 0.41 9.18 8.97
N ILE A 107 1.03 9.00 7.80
CA ILE A 107 1.91 9.99 7.20
C ILE A 107 1.06 11.09 6.52
N PRO A 108 1.24 12.38 6.87
CA PRO A 108 0.54 13.48 6.20
C PRO A 108 0.84 13.54 4.70
N TYR A 109 -0.16 13.85 3.87
CA TYR A 109 0.00 13.92 2.41
C TYR A 109 1.13 14.83 1.92
N LYS A 110 1.33 15.97 2.60
CA LYS A 110 2.46 16.88 2.30
C LYS A 110 3.82 16.20 2.46
N ASP A 111 3.94 15.30 3.43
CA ASP A 111 5.18 14.56 3.68
C ASP A 111 5.34 13.46 2.64
N ILE A 112 4.24 12.84 2.20
CA ILE A 112 4.25 11.84 1.11
C ILE A 112 4.87 12.40 -0.16
N ASN A 113 4.49 13.62 -0.56
CA ASN A 113 5.11 14.27 -1.72
C ASN A 113 6.63 14.38 -1.56
N ALA A 114 7.11 14.90 -0.43
CA ALA A 114 8.55 15.03 -0.15
C ALA A 114 9.28 13.67 -0.12
N LEU A 115 8.63 12.63 0.40
CA LEU A 115 9.17 11.27 0.46
C LEU A 115 9.34 10.68 -0.94
N TRP A 116 8.29 10.78 -1.77
CA TRP A 116 8.30 10.29 -3.14
C TRP A 116 9.36 11.03 -3.94
N THR A 117 9.36 12.36 -3.86
CA THR A 117 10.26 13.21 -4.65
C THR A 117 11.73 12.98 -4.34
N SER A 118 12.07 12.66 -3.09
CA SER A 118 13.45 12.41 -2.68
C SER A 118 13.93 10.97 -2.88
N ARG A 119 13.04 9.97 -3.00
CA ARG A 119 13.44 8.55 -2.90
C ARG A 119 13.03 7.67 -4.07
N ILE A 120 11.95 7.99 -4.78
CA ILE A 120 11.33 7.08 -5.74
C ILE A 120 11.50 7.65 -7.14
N ASN A 121 12.67 7.45 -7.74
CA ASN A 121 13.11 8.20 -8.93
C ASN A 121 13.33 7.32 -10.19
N ARG A 122 13.12 6.01 -10.10
CA ARG A 122 13.36 5.04 -11.20
C ARG A 122 12.41 3.87 -11.08
N ASN A 123 12.24 3.10 -12.16
CA ASN A 123 11.47 1.86 -12.20
C ASN A 123 10.04 2.01 -11.63
N ILE A 124 9.32 3.05 -12.05
CA ILE A 124 8.00 3.41 -11.51
C ILE A 124 6.92 3.03 -12.53
N TRP A 125 5.88 2.30 -12.12
CA TRP A 125 4.73 1.99 -12.99
C TRP A 125 4.01 3.27 -13.45
N CYS A 126 3.33 3.20 -14.60
CA CYS A 126 2.85 4.38 -15.33
C CYS A 126 1.96 5.31 -14.47
N ALA A 127 1.04 4.76 -13.69
CA ALA A 127 0.17 5.52 -12.80
C ALA A 127 0.93 6.29 -11.72
N ASN A 128 1.88 5.61 -11.06
CA ASN A 128 2.72 6.18 -10.02
C ASN A 128 3.69 7.22 -10.59
N ARG A 129 4.22 6.97 -11.79
CA ARG A 129 5.11 7.89 -12.51
C ARG A 129 4.38 9.17 -12.89
N PHE A 130 3.16 9.06 -13.39
CA PHE A 130 2.35 10.24 -13.71
C PHE A 130 1.97 11.02 -12.46
N ALA A 131 1.58 10.33 -11.38
CA ALA A 131 1.33 10.96 -10.09
C ALA A 131 2.55 11.74 -9.59
N ARG A 132 3.76 11.19 -9.77
CA ARG A 132 5.01 11.86 -9.44
C ARG A 132 5.26 13.12 -10.29
N HIS A 133 4.97 13.09 -11.59
CA HIS A 133 5.06 14.29 -12.44
C HIS A 133 4.05 15.37 -12.02
N LEU A 134 2.84 14.98 -11.60
CA LEU A 134 1.90 15.94 -11.02
C LEU A 134 2.44 16.58 -9.73
N MET A 135 3.20 15.83 -8.91
CA MET A 135 3.88 16.40 -7.74
C MET A 135 4.93 17.44 -8.13
N ASP A 136 5.70 17.18 -9.20
CA ASP A 136 6.69 18.13 -9.74
C ASP A 136 6.01 19.43 -10.24
N LEU A 137 4.76 19.35 -10.67
CA LEU A 137 3.91 20.50 -11.06
C LEU A 137 3.19 21.18 -9.88
N GLY A 138 3.41 20.71 -8.65
CA GLY A 138 2.85 21.30 -7.43
C GLY A 138 1.54 20.69 -6.94
N PHE A 139 0.96 19.71 -7.65
CA PHE A 139 -0.20 18.98 -7.15
C PHE A 139 0.20 18.10 -5.94
N GLN A 140 -0.73 17.90 -5.00
CA GLN A 140 -0.48 17.14 -3.78
C GLN A 140 -1.34 15.88 -3.73
N PRO A 141 -0.87 14.76 -3.15
CA PRO A 141 -1.76 13.69 -2.74
C PRO A 141 -2.94 14.20 -1.87
N PRO A 142 -4.14 13.61 -1.98
CA PRO A 142 -4.51 12.49 -2.85
C PRO A 142 -4.86 12.90 -4.29
N LEU A 143 -4.78 14.19 -4.64
CA LEU A 143 -5.22 14.73 -5.94
C LEU A 143 -4.43 14.14 -7.12
N THR A 144 -3.17 13.78 -6.90
CA THR A 144 -2.29 13.13 -7.89
C THR A 144 -2.76 11.72 -8.29
N GLY A 145 -3.67 11.11 -7.53
CA GLY A 145 -4.30 9.83 -7.85
C GLY A 145 -5.73 9.96 -8.40
N ASN A 146 -6.22 11.18 -8.64
CA ASN A 146 -7.55 11.41 -9.20
C ASN A 146 -7.55 11.11 -10.71
N ILE A 147 -8.47 10.27 -11.20
CA ILE A 147 -8.54 9.85 -12.61
C ILE A 147 -8.72 11.03 -13.59
N THR A 148 -9.36 12.11 -13.17
CA THR A 148 -9.52 13.33 -13.98
C THR A 148 -8.18 14.04 -14.22
N LEU A 149 -7.20 13.87 -13.33
CA LEU A 149 -5.88 14.48 -13.44
C LEU A 149 -4.80 13.51 -13.85
N ASN A 150 -4.88 12.26 -13.39
CA ASN A 150 -3.98 11.17 -13.71
C ASN A 150 -4.74 10.16 -14.57
N PRO A 151 -4.61 10.24 -15.91
CA PRO A 151 -5.33 9.34 -16.81
C PRO A 151 -4.89 7.88 -16.66
N TRP A 152 -3.73 7.64 -16.05
CA TRP A 152 -3.23 6.29 -15.78
C TRP A 152 -3.74 5.70 -14.47
N ALA A 153 -4.52 6.44 -13.67
CA ALA A 153 -4.98 6.00 -12.35
C ALA A 153 -5.90 4.76 -12.38
N GLU A 154 -6.44 4.42 -13.56
CA GLU A 154 -7.20 3.20 -13.80
C GLU A 154 -6.32 1.96 -14.06
N PHE A 155 -5.07 2.15 -14.46
CA PHE A 155 -4.08 1.09 -14.66
C PHE A 155 -3.28 0.91 -13.37
N LYS A 156 -3.80 0.08 -12.48
CA LYS A 156 -3.07 -0.39 -11.30
C LYS A 156 -2.52 -1.78 -11.54
#